data_AF-A0A7K6YAH9-F1
#
_entry.id   AF-A0A7K6YAH9-F1
#
_cell.length_a   1.000
_cell.length_b   1.000
_cell.length_c   1.000
_cell.angle_alpha   90.00
_cell.angle_beta   90.00
_cell.angle_gamma   90.00
#
_symmetry.space_group_name_H-M   'P 1'
#
loop_
_entity.id
_entity.type
_entity.pdbx_description
1 polymer ?
#
loop_
_entity_poly.entity_id
_entity_poly.type
_entity_poly.pdbx_seq_one_letter_code
_entity_poly.pdbx_strand_id
1 'polypeptide(L)'
;PDLSLFRPVYAPKDFLEVLMNLRNPNYENGEQPSFRNHLGLIQVPLKVKDIPELKEDFSELGLNIGQLGIDDSAQVPPEFFENEHVRVGQKVLAEQDSAAAQQYVRQGSPTALRADLWALILNISNQPEDILYYEQLKSNVIQHDLLVDSLIYKDVKLTASNDDYYFVFEDYLYQVLLCFSRDTSVLEHFTYSSATPPKSYIQGKLGMEEYAVFYPPNGVIPFHGFSMYVAPLCFLYHEPSKLYQIFREMYVRFFFRLHSISSHPSGIVSLCLLFETLLQTHLPQLFYHLREIGAQPLRISFKWMVRAFSGYLATDQLLLLWDRILGYNSLEILAVLAAAVFAFRAVNLMEVTSLAAAEAVLADLSTLKVMPLLQIFLFATVT
;
A
#
# COMPACT_ATOMS: atom_id res chain seq x y z
N PRO A 1 19.28 11.27 -18.70
CA PRO A 1 19.90 12.30 -17.83
C PRO A 1 20.97 11.68 -16.92
N ASP A 2 22.01 12.43 -16.53
CA ASP A 2 22.91 12.00 -15.46
C ASP A 2 22.18 12.14 -14.12
N LEU A 3 21.89 11.01 -13.48
CA LEU A 3 21.15 10.92 -12.23
C LEU A 3 22.06 10.63 -11.03
N SER A 4 23.38 10.80 -11.16
CA SER A 4 24.35 10.52 -10.09
C SER A 4 24.21 11.47 -8.89
N LEU A 5 23.82 12.72 -9.16
CA LEU A 5 23.60 13.76 -8.13
C LEU A 5 22.23 13.65 -7.44
N PHE A 6 21.32 12.84 -7.98
CA PHE A 6 19.96 12.69 -7.46
C PHE A 6 19.82 11.46 -6.58
N ARG A 7 19.22 11.67 -5.40
CA ARG A 7 18.85 10.62 -4.45
C ARG A 7 17.39 10.79 -4.07
N PRO A 8 16.65 9.69 -3.78
CA PRO A 8 15.33 9.79 -3.18
C PRO A 8 15.37 10.68 -1.94
N VAL A 9 14.30 11.46 -1.71
CA VAL A 9 14.24 12.40 -0.59
C VAL A 9 14.30 11.68 0.75
N TYR A 10 13.65 10.53 0.84
CA TYR A 10 13.73 9.61 1.97
C TYR A 10 13.41 8.18 1.50
N ALA A 11 13.84 7.20 2.28
CA ALA A 11 13.47 5.80 2.13
C ALA A 11 12.56 5.34 3.29
N PRO A 12 11.93 4.15 3.19
CA PRO A 12 11.09 3.63 4.28
C PRO A 12 11.81 3.58 5.64
N LYS A 13 13.11 3.29 5.66
CA LYS A 13 13.88 3.30 6.90
C LYS A 13 13.92 4.69 7.56
N ASP A 14 14.19 5.74 6.79
CA ASP A 14 14.23 7.11 7.31
C ASP A 14 12.85 7.54 7.83
N PHE A 15 11.78 7.14 7.13
CA PHE A 15 10.43 7.45 7.55
C PHE A 15 10.04 6.73 8.85
N LEU A 16 10.42 5.45 9.01
CA LEU A 16 10.20 4.71 10.26
C LEU A 16 10.89 5.39 11.45
N GLU A 17 12.12 5.89 11.28
CA GLU A 17 12.82 6.62 12.34
C GLU A 17 12.04 7.89 12.76
N VAL A 18 11.38 8.58 11.82
CA VAL A 18 10.46 9.68 12.17
C VAL A 18 9.28 9.19 13.00
N LEU A 19 8.65 8.07 12.60
CA LEU A 19 7.49 7.51 13.31
C LEU A 19 7.84 7.05 14.73
N MET A 20 9.02 6.46 14.91
CA MET A 20 9.53 6.03 16.22
C MET A 20 9.74 7.20 17.20
N ASN A 21 9.97 8.40 16.69
CA ASN A 21 10.19 9.61 17.49
C ASN A 21 8.90 10.41 17.71
N LEU A 22 7.75 9.93 17.25
CA LEU A 22 6.47 10.58 17.51
C LEU A 22 6.16 10.57 19.00
N ARG A 23 5.79 11.74 19.52
CA ARG A 23 5.38 11.93 20.91
C ARG A 23 3.98 12.52 20.95
N ASN A 24 3.19 12.11 21.94
CA ASN A 24 1.91 12.73 22.24
C ASN A 24 2.12 13.81 23.31
N PRO A 25 1.98 15.11 22.98
CA PRO A 25 2.16 16.20 23.95
C PRO A 25 1.23 16.08 25.16
N ASN A 26 0.06 15.47 24.97
CA ASN A 26 -0.94 15.29 26.03
C ASN A 26 -0.57 14.20 27.05
N TYR A 27 0.45 13.38 26.76
CA TYR A 27 0.92 12.29 27.62
C TYR A 27 2.30 12.58 28.26
N GLU A 28 2.90 13.75 28.01
CA GLU A 28 4.20 14.11 28.60
C GLU A 28 4.13 14.42 30.11
N ASN A 29 2.93 14.54 30.68
CA ASN A 29 2.73 14.86 32.10
C ASN A 29 1.96 13.77 32.85
N GLY A 30 2.69 12.80 33.37
CA GLY A 30 2.34 12.11 34.61
C GLY A 30 1.27 11.02 34.50
N GLU A 31 1.68 9.82 34.12
CA GLU A 31 1.23 8.58 34.76
C GLU A 31 2.16 7.46 34.32
N GLN A 32 2.56 6.58 35.24
CA GLN A 32 3.48 5.50 34.93
C GLN A 32 2.91 4.66 33.79
N PRO A 33 3.62 4.54 32.67
CA PRO A 33 3.07 3.93 31.48
C PRO A 33 2.98 2.41 31.70
N SER A 34 1.82 1.84 31.42
CA SER A 34 1.55 0.41 31.60
C SER A 34 2.59 -0.43 30.83
N PHE A 35 3.08 -1.50 31.46
CA PHE A 35 4.14 -2.38 30.90
C PHE A 35 3.84 -2.90 29.49
N ARG A 36 2.57 -2.94 29.06
CA ARG A 36 2.15 -3.42 27.73
C ARG A 36 2.52 -2.49 26.58
N ASN A 37 2.67 -1.18 26.81
CA ASN A 37 2.85 -0.22 25.70
C ASN A 37 4.31 -0.05 25.22
N HIS A 38 5.31 -0.63 25.90
CA HIS A 38 6.73 -0.33 25.62
C HIS A 38 7.47 -1.38 24.80
N LEU A 39 6.79 -2.44 24.36
CA LEU A 39 7.47 -3.53 23.66
C LEU A 39 7.67 -3.22 22.18
N GLY A 40 6.73 -2.48 21.58
CA GLY A 40 6.77 -2.00 20.18
C GLY A 40 7.61 -0.75 20.00
N LEU A 41 7.89 -0.42 18.74
CA LEU A 41 8.65 0.77 18.34
C LEU A 41 7.77 2.01 18.24
N ILE A 42 6.48 1.87 17.94
CA ILE A 42 5.56 3.02 17.91
C ILE A 42 4.93 3.19 19.28
N GLN A 43 5.13 4.37 19.88
CA GLN A 43 4.75 4.66 21.27
C GLN A 43 3.53 5.60 21.37
N VAL A 44 2.81 5.82 20.26
CA VAL A 44 1.65 6.71 20.21
C VAL A 44 0.39 5.96 20.68
N PRO A 45 -0.40 6.49 21.63
CA PRO A 45 -1.56 5.81 22.18
C PRO A 45 -2.79 5.93 21.25
N LEU A 46 -2.76 5.22 20.11
CA LEU A 46 -3.93 5.07 19.23
C LEU A 46 -4.60 3.73 19.48
N LYS A 47 -5.94 3.70 19.51
CA LYS A 47 -6.68 2.43 19.53
C LYS A 47 -6.55 1.76 18.16
N VAL A 48 -6.14 0.50 18.17
CA VAL A 48 -6.14 -0.39 17.00
C VAL A 48 -7.05 -1.58 17.28
N LYS A 49 -7.52 -2.23 16.22
CA LYS A 49 -8.46 -3.35 16.31
C LYS A 49 -7.79 -4.61 16.86
N ASP A 50 -8.54 -5.39 17.61
CA ASP A 50 -8.17 -6.75 17.96
C ASP A 50 -8.64 -7.77 16.90
N ILE A 51 -8.26 -9.05 17.05
CA ILE A 51 -8.69 -10.10 16.11
C ILE A 51 -10.20 -10.25 16.00
N PRO A 52 -10.99 -10.26 17.10
CA PRO A 52 -12.45 -10.24 17.01
C PRO A 52 -13.00 -9.10 16.13
N GLU A 53 -12.56 -7.85 16.35
CA GLU A 53 -12.94 -6.69 15.53
C GLU A 53 -12.53 -6.90 14.05
N LEU A 54 -11.31 -7.40 13.80
CA LEU A 54 -10.84 -7.68 12.43
C LEU A 54 -11.60 -8.83 11.75
N LYS A 55 -12.03 -9.86 12.49
CA LYS A 55 -12.84 -10.97 11.96
C LYS A 55 -14.21 -10.48 11.51
N GLU A 56 -14.79 -9.52 12.21
CA GLU A 56 -16.05 -8.89 11.84
C GLU A 56 -15.88 -8.07 10.56
N ASP A 57 -14.87 -7.20 10.53
CA ASP A 57 -14.60 -6.33 9.38
C ASP A 57 -14.22 -7.10 8.11
N PHE A 58 -13.48 -8.21 8.25
CA PHE A 58 -13.05 -9.07 7.15
C PHE A 58 -13.84 -10.39 7.07
N SER A 59 -15.12 -10.35 7.42
CA SER A 59 -15.95 -11.56 7.57
C SER A 59 -15.97 -12.47 6.33
N GLU A 60 -15.91 -11.90 5.12
CA GLU A 60 -15.88 -12.68 3.88
C GLU A 60 -14.61 -13.53 3.72
N LEU A 61 -13.52 -13.20 4.43
CA LEU A 61 -12.32 -14.04 4.50
C LEU A 61 -12.49 -15.26 5.40
N GLY A 62 -13.67 -15.51 5.96
CA GLY A 62 -13.95 -16.70 6.76
C GLY A 62 -13.68 -18.01 6.00
N LEU A 63 -13.26 -19.05 6.72
CA LEU A 63 -12.88 -20.36 6.16
C LEU A 63 -14.02 -21.09 5.41
N ASN A 64 -15.27 -20.67 5.61
CA ASN A 64 -16.45 -21.27 5.01
C ASN A 64 -16.94 -20.52 3.77
N ILE A 65 -16.22 -19.48 3.34
CA ILE A 65 -16.59 -18.61 2.22
C ILE A 65 -15.56 -18.81 1.11
N GLY A 66 -16.05 -19.06 -0.10
CA GLY A 66 -15.19 -19.28 -1.27
C GLY A 66 -14.35 -18.05 -1.60
N GLN A 67 -13.08 -18.27 -1.95
CA GLN A 67 -12.10 -17.23 -2.23
C GLN A 67 -11.35 -17.52 -3.53
N LEU A 68 -11.27 -16.51 -4.40
CA LEU A 68 -10.26 -16.53 -5.47
C LEU A 68 -8.86 -16.45 -4.88
N GLY A 69 -7.96 -17.29 -5.38
CA GLY A 69 -6.64 -17.60 -4.81
C GLY A 69 -6.60 -18.83 -3.91
N ILE A 70 -7.74 -19.53 -3.72
CA ILE A 70 -7.86 -20.77 -2.92
C ILE A 70 -8.72 -21.79 -3.67
N ASP A 71 -10.00 -21.46 -3.88
CA ASP A 71 -11.03 -22.39 -4.40
C ASP A 71 -11.07 -22.47 -5.93
N ASP A 72 -10.29 -21.62 -6.60
CA ASP A 72 -9.97 -21.63 -8.03
C ASP A 72 -8.76 -22.54 -8.35
N SER A 73 -8.15 -23.16 -7.35
CA SER A 73 -7.02 -24.08 -7.55
C SER A 73 -7.47 -25.48 -7.97
N ALA A 74 -6.66 -26.15 -8.80
CA ALA A 74 -6.96 -27.39 -9.53
C ALA A 74 -7.35 -28.65 -8.69
N GLN A 75 -7.44 -28.55 -7.36
CA GLN A 75 -7.77 -29.67 -6.46
C GLN A 75 -9.29 -29.88 -6.29
N VAL A 76 -10.10 -28.88 -6.61
CA VAL A 76 -11.56 -28.93 -6.73
C VAL A 76 -11.87 -28.71 -8.22
N PRO A 77 -12.91 -29.29 -8.85
CA PRO A 77 -13.26 -28.97 -10.24
C PRO A 77 -13.39 -27.44 -10.39
N PRO A 78 -12.40 -26.74 -10.98
CA PRO A 78 -12.32 -25.27 -10.94
C PRO A 78 -13.52 -24.63 -11.66
N GLU A 79 -14.10 -25.42 -12.56
CA GLU A 79 -15.19 -25.08 -13.46
C GLU A 79 -16.51 -24.73 -12.78
N PHE A 80 -16.69 -24.98 -11.48
CA PHE A 80 -17.94 -24.60 -10.79
C PHE A 80 -17.83 -23.28 -10.03
N PHE A 81 -16.79 -23.08 -9.20
CA PHE A 81 -16.66 -21.85 -8.43
C PHE A 81 -16.26 -20.66 -9.30
N GLU A 82 -15.17 -20.78 -10.07
CA GLU A 82 -14.66 -19.66 -10.87
C GLU A 82 -15.67 -19.23 -11.93
N ASN A 83 -16.29 -20.17 -12.65
CA ASN A 83 -17.27 -19.85 -13.69
C ASN A 83 -18.52 -19.17 -13.11
N GLU A 84 -19.01 -19.63 -11.96
CA GLU A 84 -20.14 -18.98 -11.29
C GLU A 84 -19.74 -17.58 -10.80
N HIS A 85 -18.54 -17.44 -10.22
CA HIS A 85 -18.04 -16.16 -9.74
C HIS A 85 -17.88 -15.16 -10.89
N VAL A 86 -17.34 -15.60 -12.04
CA VAL A 86 -17.27 -14.79 -13.27
C VAL A 86 -18.66 -14.36 -13.74
N ARG A 87 -19.64 -15.28 -13.74
CA ARG A 87 -21.03 -14.98 -14.14
C ARG A 87 -21.64 -13.90 -13.25
N VAL A 88 -21.45 -13.99 -11.94
CA VAL A 88 -21.91 -12.97 -10.98
C VAL A 88 -21.19 -11.65 -11.21
N GLY A 89 -19.87 -11.66 -11.42
CA GLY A 89 -19.08 -10.46 -11.69
C GLY A 89 -19.52 -9.72 -12.96
N GLN A 90 -19.86 -10.46 -14.03
CA GLN A 90 -20.41 -9.88 -15.25
C GLN A 90 -21.75 -9.20 -15.01
N LYS A 91 -22.61 -9.78 -14.17
CA LYS A 91 -23.90 -9.17 -13.80
C LYS A 91 -23.69 -7.86 -13.01
N VAL A 92 -22.76 -7.86 -12.04
CA VAL A 92 -22.41 -6.65 -11.28
C VAL A 92 -21.91 -5.54 -12.20
N LEU A 93 -21.04 -5.86 -13.16
CA LEU A 93 -20.59 -4.90 -14.18
C LEU A 93 -21.74 -4.42 -15.08
N ALA A 94 -22.67 -5.28 -15.47
CA ALA A 94 -23.82 -4.89 -16.29
C ALA A 94 -24.77 -3.93 -15.56
N GLU A 95 -24.91 -4.08 -14.25
CA GLU A 95 -25.72 -3.19 -13.40
C GLU A 95 -25.05 -1.83 -13.12
N GLN A 96 -23.74 -1.72 -13.37
CA GLN A 96 -22.94 -0.49 -13.13
C GLN A 96 -23.04 0.01 -11.68
N ASP A 97 -23.19 -0.90 -10.71
CA ASP A 97 -23.28 -0.58 -9.30
C ASP A 97 -21.91 -0.70 -8.63
N SER A 98 -21.34 0.47 -8.28
CA SER A 98 -20.04 0.59 -7.60
C SER A 98 -20.02 -0.06 -6.22
N ALA A 99 -21.12 0.03 -5.45
CA ALA A 99 -21.20 -0.56 -4.12
C ALA A 99 -21.31 -2.09 -4.20
N ALA A 100 -22.08 -2.60 -5.16
CA ALA A 100 -22.14 -4.04 -5.44
C ALA A 100 -20.77 -4.58 -5.90
N ALA A 101 -20.05 -3.85 -6.75
CA ALA A 101 -18.69 -4.19 -7.16
C ALA A 101 -17.73 -4.24 -5.97
N GLN A 102 -17.79 -3.25 -5.07
CA GLN A 102 -16.99 -3.22 -3.86
C GLN A 102 -17.27 -4.43 -2.95
N GLN A 103 -18.54 -4.78 -2.75
CA GLN A 103 -18.89 -5.97 -1.97
C GLN A 103 -18.39 -7.27 -2.64
N TYR A 104 -18.53 -7.36 -3.96
CA TYR A 104 -18.16 -8.54 -4.75
C TYR A 104 -16.64 -8.83 -4.68
N VAL A 105 -15.79 -7.82 -4.83
CA VAL A 105 -14.33 -8.02 -4.87
C VAL A 105 -13.71 -8.42 -3.53
N ARG A 106 -14.46 -8.43 -2.42
CA ARG A 106 -14.00 -8.95 -1.12
C ARG A 106 -13.62 -10.44 -1.19
N GLN A 107 -14.26 -11.20 -2.09
CA GLN A 107 -13.93 -12.61 -2.39
C GLN A 107 -12.89 -12.74 -3.52
N GLY A 108 -12.37 -11.61 -4.02
CA GLY A 108 -11.42 -11.52 -5.11
C GLY A 108 -12.07 -11.25 -6.47
N SER A 109 -11.29 -10.69 -7.39
CA SER A 109 -11.73 -10.41 -8.77
C SER A 109 -11.22 -11.48 -9.74
N PRO A 110 -12.05 -12.01 -10.65
CA PRO A 110 -11.54 -12.81 -11.76
C PRO A 110 -10.60 -12.01 -12.64
N THR A 111 -9.54 -12.64 -13.18
CA THR A 111 -8.52 -11.94 -13.98
C THR A 111 -9.11 -11.18 -15.17
N ALA A 112 -10.11 -11.76 -15.85
CA ALA A 112 -10.76 -11.14 -16.99
C ALA A 112 -11.62 -9.92 -16.65
N LEU A 113 -12.07 -9.79 -15.39
CA LEU A 113 -13.00 -8.73 -14.96
C LEU A 113 -12.36 -7.68 -14.05
N ARG A 114 -11.18 -7.98 -13.48
CA ARG A 114 -10.52 -7.16 -12.45
C ARG A 114 -10.37 -5.70 -12.86
N ALA A 115 -9.86 -5.44 -14.06
CA ALA A 115 -9.61 -4.09 -14.53
C ALA A 115 -10.90 -3.23 -14.57
N ASP A 116 -12.02 -3.82 -14.97
CA ASP A 116 -13.30 -3.11 -15.07
C ASP A 116 -14.01 -2.99 -13.72
N LEU A 117 -13.92 -4.01 -12.86
CA LEU A 117 -14.43 -3.95 -11.49
C LEU A 117 -13.73 -2.85 -10.68
N TRP A 118 -12.41 -2.76 -10.77
CA TRP A 118 -11.65 -1.71 -10.09
C TRP A 118 -11.98 -0.32 -10.63
N ALA A 119 -12.12 -0.18 -11.95
CA ALA A 119 -12.56 1.09 -12.55
C ALA A 119 -13.95 1.49 -12.04
N LEU A 120 -14.89 0.54 -11.94
CA LEU A 120 -16.23 0.78 -11.42
C LEU A 120 -16.22 1.19 -9.93
N ILE A 121 -15.44 0.53 -9.08
CA ILE A 121 -15.28 0.88 -7.65
C ILE A 121 -14.67 2.27 -7.49
N LEU A 122 -13.70 2.60 -8.34
CA LEU A 122 -13.02 3.89 -8.33
C LEU A 122 -13.83 4.99 -9.04
N ASN A 123 -15.00 4.68 -9.59
CA ASN A 123 -15.83 5.59 -10.39
C ASN A 123 -15.06 6.21 -11.57
N ILE A 124 -14.20 5.42 -12.21
CA ILE A 124 -13.43 5.82 -13.39
C ILE A 124 -14.16 5.31 -14.62
N SER A 125 -14.44 6.24 -15.53
CA SER A 125 -14.96 5.93 -16.86
C SER A 125 -14.01 6.54 -17.88
N ASN A 126 -13.90 5.93 -19.06
CA ASN A 126 -12.95 6.41 -20.09
C ASN A 126 -13.60 7.52 -20.92
N GLN A 127 -13.99 8.62 -20.28
CA GLN A 127 -14.66 9.72 -20.98
C GLN A 127 -13.68 10.54 -21.82
N PRO A 128 -14.15 11.18 -22.89
CA PRO A 128 -13.30 12.06 -23.71
C PRO A 128 -12.63 13.17 -22.91
N GLU A 129 -13.31 13.72 -21.90
CA GLU A 129 -12.79 14.78 -21.03
C GLU A 129 -11.57 14.33 -20.24
N ASP A 130 -11.58 13.09 -19.72
CA ASP A 130 -10.46 12.54 -18.95
C ASP A 130 -9.23 12.31 -19.84
N ILE A 131 -9.45 11.88 -21.09
CA ILE A 131 -8.38 11.72 -22.08
C ILE A 131 -7.77 13.08 -22.43
N LEU A 132 -8.60 14.10 -22.66
CA LEU A 132 -8.14 15.46 -22.94
C LEU A 132 -7.35 16.04 -21.74
N TYR A 133 -7.83 15.79 -20.52
CA TYR A 133 -7.14 16.21 -19.31
C TYR A 133 -5.75 15.56 -19.19
N TYR A 134 -5.66 14.25 -19.44
CA TYR A 134 -4.37 13.55 -19.46
C TYR A 134 -3.43 14.11 -20.54
N GLU A 135 -3.91 14.37 -21.76
CA GLU A 135 -3.08 14.95 -22.83
C GLU A 135 -2.60 16.38 -22.48
N GLN A 136 -3.40 17.15 -21.74
CA GLN A 136 -2.97 18.44 -21.20
C GLN A 136 -1.82 18.27 -20.18
N LEU A 137 -1.93 17.32 -19.24
CA LEU A 137 -0.86 17.03 -18.28
C LEU A 137 0.42 16.60 -19.00
N LYS A 138 0.30 15.71 -19.99
CA LYS A 138 1.43 15.26 -20.82
C LYS A 138 2.08 16.42 -21.58
N SER A 139 1.27 17.33 -22.13
CA SER A 139 1.78 18.56 -22.76
C SER A 139 2.57 19.42 -21.75
N ASN A 140 2.10 19.53 -20.51
CA ASN A 140 2.80 20.25 -19.46
C ASN A 140 4.14 19.59 -19.08
N VAL A 141 4.21 18.25 -19.06
CA VAL A 141 5.47 17.50 -18.86
C VAL A 141 6.48 17.85 -19.95
N ILE A 142 6.05 17.88 -21.21
CA ILE A 142 6.94 18.18 -22.35
C ILE A 142 7.42 19.63 -22.34
N GLN A 143 6.54 20.56 -21.94
CA GLN A 143 6.85 21.99 -21.93
C GLN A 143 7.70 22.43 -20.72
N HIS A 144 7.61 21.74 -19.59
CA HIS A 144 8.22 22.17 -18.34
C HIS A 144 9.03 21.03 -17.69
N ASP A 145 10.35 21.22 -17.68
CA ASP A 145 11.30 20.39 -16.94
C ASP A 145 11.29 20.78 -15.45
N LEU A 146 10.99 19.81 -14.58
CA LEU A 146 10.91 20.02 -13.14
C LEU A 146 11.94 19.14 -12.43
N LEU A 147 12.51 19.63 -11.31
CA LEU A 147 13.44 18.85 -10.49
C LEU A 147 12.86 17.50 -10.05
N VAL A 148 11.53 17.44 -9.85
CA VAL A 148 10.83 16.20 -9.46
C VAL A 148 10.94 15.11 -10.54
N ASP A 149 11.13 15.47 -11.80
CA ASP A 149 11.26 14.50 -12.89
C ASP A 149 12.51 13.67 -12.72
N SER A 150 13.62 14.32 -12.34
CA SER A 150 14.88 13.63 -12.03
C SER A 150 14.73 12.69 -10.82
N LEU A 151 13.90 13.05 -9.83
CA LEU A 151 13.58 12.15 -8.71
C LEU A 151 12.76 10.94 -9.16
N ILE A 152 11.76 11.14 -10.03
CA ILE A 152 10.94 10.07 -10.60
C ILE A 152 11.79 9.13 -11.47
N TYR A 153 12.59 9.68 -12.38
CA TYR A 153 13.52 8.89 -13.20
C TYR A 153 14.46 8.07 -12.34
N LYS A 154 15.01 8.67 -11.28
CA LYS A 154 15.89 7.97 -10.35
C LYS A 154 15.16 6.85 -9.62
N ASP A 155 13.95 7.10 -9.13
CA ASP A 155 13.18 6.10 -8.40
C ASP A 155 12.89 4.88 -9.28
N VAL A 156 12.29 5.08 -10.46
CA VAL A 156 11.96 4.00 -11.41
C VAL A 156 13.19 3.15 -11.74
N LYS A 157 14.33 3.79 -12.01
CA LYS A 157 15.60 3.10 -12.29
C LYS A 157 16.15 2.31 -11.12
N LEU A 158 15.88 2.71 -9.88
CA LEU A 158 16.32 1.99 -8.68
C LEU A 158 15.37 0.87 -8.29
N THR A 159 14.11 0.94 -8.70
CA THR A 159 13.04 0.04 -8.26
C THR A 159 12.58 -0.84 -9.42
N ALA A 160 11.55 -0.44 -10.16
CA ALA A 160 10.86 -1.24 -11.16
C ALA A 160 11.78 -1.70 -12.29
N SER A 161 12.75 -0.88 -12.73
CA SER A 161 13.72 -1.29 -13.77
C SER A 161 14.67 -2.41 -13.31
N ASN A 162 14.84 -2.62 -12.00
CA ASN A 162 15.65 -3.69 -11.42
C ASN A 162 14.81 -4.84 -10.87
N ASP A 163 13.50 -4.82 -11.10
CA ASP A 163 12.56 -5.83 -10.63
C ASP A 163 12.28 -6.86 -11.75
N ASP A 164 12.30 -8.14 -11.40
CA ASP A 164 12.15 -9.25 -12.35
C ASP A 164 10.80 -9.24 -13.08
N TYR A 165 9.75 -8.66 -12.49
CA TYR A 165 8.42 -8.57 -13.08
C TYR A 165 8.14 -7.23 -13.74
N TYR A 166 8.66 -6.13 -13.19
CA TYR A 166 8.25 -4.79 -13.59
C TYR A 166 9.19 -4.08 -14.57
N PHE A 167 10.36 -4.65 -14.89
CA PHE A 167 11.36 -3.99 -15.75
C PHE A 167 10.82 -3.55 -17.12
N VAL A 168 9.79 -4.23 -17.63
CA VAL A 168 9.15 -3.94 -18.93
C VAL A 168 8.26 -2.69 -18.93
N PHE A 169 7.88 -2.18 -17.76
CA PHE A 169 6.90 -1.08 -17.64
C PHE A 169 7.51 0.30 -17.48
N GLU A 170 8.83 0.44 -17.65
CA GLU A 170 9.53 1.71 -17.44
C GLU A 170 8.85 2.91 -18.13
N ASP A 171 8.50 2.77 -19.41
CA ASP A 171 7.85 3.84 -20.18
C ASP A 171 6.44 4.18 -19.67
N TYR A 172 5.70 3.18 -19.18
CA TYR A 172 4.39 3.37 -18.57
C TYR A 172 4.49 4.13 -17.25
N LEU A 173 5.48 3.79 -16.43
CA LEU A 173 5.73 4.46 -15.15
C LEU A 173 6.03 5.94 -15.35
N TYR A 174 6.83 6.30 -16.35
CA TYR A 174 7.08 7.72 -16.66
C TYR A 174 5.83 8.44 -17.15
N GLN A 175 5.06 7.83 -18.05
CA GLN A 175 3.82 8.41 -18.57
C GLN A 175 2.80 8.71 -17.48
N VAL A 176 2.76 7.89 -16.42
CA VAL A 176 1.85 8.09 -15.28
C VAL A 176 2.43 9.05 -14.24
N LEU A 177 3.64 8.77 -13.75
CA LEU A 177 4.21 9.48 -12.60
C LEU A 177 4.59 10.92 -12.93
N LEU A 178 5.09 11.18 -14.15
CA LEU A 178 5.39 12.54 -14.58
C LEU A 178 4.09 13.35 -14.72
N CYS A 179 3.05 12.80 -15.35
CA CYS A 179 1.75 13.47 -15.42
C CYS A 179 1.16 13.71 -14.03
N PHE A 180 1.27 12.72 -13.14
CA PHE A 180 0.81 12.83 -11.76
C PHE A 180 1.49 13.98 -11.01
N SER A 181 2.78 14.24 -11.23
CA SER A 181 3.46 15.37 -10.58
C SER A 181 2.94 16.74 -11.02
N ARG A 182 2.28 16.84 -12.18
CA ARG A 182 1.69 18.08 -12.73
C ARG A 182 0.24 18.29 -12.35
N ASP A 183 -0.46 17.25 -11.89
CA ASP A 183 -1.90 17.30 -11.65
C ASP A 183 -2.22 18.05 -10.35
N THR A 184 -2.70 19.29 -10.48
CA THR A 184 -3.11 20.13 -9.35
C THR A 184 -4.43 19.68 -8.72
N SER A 185 -5.26 18.87 -9.39
CA SER A 185 -6.48 18.32 -8.79
C SER A 185 -6.16 17.39 -7.62
N VAL A 186 -4.99 16.75 -7.64
CA VAL A 186 -4.49 15.94 -6.51
C VAL A 186 -4.39 16.75 -5.23
N LEU A 187 -4.20 18.08 -5.29
CA LEU A 187 -4.13 18.92 -4.09
C LEU A 187 -5.39 18.86 -3.22
N GLU A 188 -6.54 18.53 -3.81
CA GLU A 188 -7.82 18.46 -3.09
C GLU A 188 -7.79 17.46 -1.93
N HIS A 189 -7.03 16.36 -2.05
CA HIS A 189 -6.94 15.34 -1.00
C HIS A 189 -6.33 15.87 0.32
N PHE A 190 -5.51 16.94 0.25
CA PHE A 190 -4.94 17.57 1.44
C PHE A 190 -6.00 18.25 2.32
N THR A 191 -7.16 18.60 1.77
CA THR A 191 -8.28 19.19 2.53
C THR A 191 -8.78 18.27 3.65
N TYR A 192 -8.65 16.95 3.45
CA TYR A 192 -9.10 15.92 4.37
C TYR A 192 -7.93 15.09 4.93
N SER A 193 -6.69 15.55 4.70
CA SER A 193 -5.46 14.93 5.21
C SER A 193 -4.87 15.76 6.36
N SER A 194 -4.10 15.10 7.23
CA SER A 194 -3.30 15.80 8.24
C SER A 194 -2.00 16.38 7.66
N ALA A 195 -1.65 16.03 6.42
CA ALA A 195 -0.48 16.55 5.73
C ALA A 195 -0.76 17.93 5.11
N THR A 196 0.29 18.74 4.94
CA THR A 196 0.23 20.01 4.20
C THR A 196 1.08 19.89 2.94
N PRO A 197 0.58 20.33 1.77
CA PRO A 197 1.35 20.28 0.54
C PRO A 197 2.59 21.17 0.64
N PRO A 198 3.77 20.68 0.19
CA PRO A 198 5.01 21.43 0.18
C PRO A 198 4.91 22.64 -0.75
N LYS A 199 5.53 23.73 -0.33
CA LYS A 199 5.62 24.99 -1.08
C LYS A 199 7.06 25.25 -1.49
N SER A 200 7.24 25.76 -2.70
CA SER A 200 8.48 26.37 -3.19
C SER A 200 8.26 27.86 -3.41
N TYR A 201 9.34 28.63 -3.48
CA TYR A 201 9.28 30.08 -3.70
C TYR A 201 9.86 30.40 -5.07
N ILE A 202 9.20 31.32 -5.79
CA ILE A 202 9.74 31.84 -7.05
C ILE A 202 11.10 32.50 -6.77
N GLN A 203 12.06 32.28 -7.67
CA GLN A 203 13.48 32.63 -7.49
C GLN A 203 13.70 34.02 -6.88
N GLY A 204 14.52 34.08 -5.83
CA GLY A 204 14.92 35.31 -5.14
C GLY A 204 13.91 35.85 -4.12
N LYS A 205 12.76 35.20 -3.91
CA LYS A 205 11.69 35.65 -3.01
C LYS A 205 11.43 34.69 -1.84
N LEU A 206 12.48 34.06 -1.33
CA LEU A 206 12.40 33.11 -0.23
C LEU A 206 11.76 33.75 1.02
N GLY A 207 10.74 33.10 1.58
CA GLY A 207 10.07 33.55 2.79
C GLY A 207 8.95 34.58 2.58
N MET A 208 8.70 35.01 1.34
CA MET A 208 7.56 35.88 1.01
C MET A 208 6.35 35.03 0.61
N GLU A 209 5.34 34.92 1.47
CA GLU A 209 4.19 34.02 1.25
C GLU A 209 3.42 34.30 -0.05
N GLU A 210 3.37 35.55 -0.51
CA GLU A 210 2.75 35.95 -1.78
C GLU A 210 3.38 35.28 -3.01
N TYR A 211 4.58 34.74 -2.89
CA TYR A 211 5.33 34.07 -3.96
C TYR A 211 5.52 32.57 -3.71
N ALA A 212 4.82 32.02 -2.73
CA ALA A 212 4.83 30.60 -2.44
C ALA A 212 3.88 29.86 -3.40
N VAL A 213 4.41 28.86 -4.11
CA VAL A 213 3.66 27.99 -5.02
C VAL A 213 3.79 26.55 -4.55
N PHE A 214 2.76 25.73 -4.73
CA PHE A 214 2.87 24.31 -4.40
C PHE A 214 3.88 23.62 -5.33
N TYR A 215 4.76 22.81 -4.74
CA TYR A 215 5.80 22.13 -5.49
C TYR A 215 6.09 20.72 -4.93
N PRO A 216 5.96 19.65 -5.74
CA PRO A 216 5.50 19.67 -7.13
C PRO A 216 4.06 20.19 -7.27
N PRO A 217 3.56 20.50 -8.48
CA PRO A 217 2.20 21.01 -8.68
C PRO A 217 1.10 20.20 -7.98
N ASN A 218 1.26 18.88 -7.86
CA ASN A 218 0.33 18.00 -7.15
C ASN A 218 0.51 17.95 -5.61
N GLY A 219 1.55 18.60 -5.07
CA GLY A 219 1.89 18.61 -3.64
C GLY A 219 2.50 17.30 -3.11
N VAL A 220 2.93 16.36 -3.97
CA VAL A 220 3.46 15.05 -3.55
C VAL A 220 4.92 14.92 -3.95
N ILE A 221 5.79 14.80 -2.95
CA ILE A 221 7.22 14.54 -3.17
C ILE A 221 7.44 13.01 -3.24
N PRO A 222 7.97 12.48 -4.35
CA PRO A 222 8.22 11.05 -4.49
C PRO A 222 9.33 10.59 -3.54
N PHE A 223 9.13 9.44 -2.90
CA PHE A 223 10.08 8.76 -2.04
C PHE A 223 10.61 7.48 -2.69
N HIS A 224 11.59 6.83 -2.07
CA HIS A 224 12.15 5.59 -2.61
C HIS A 224 11.13 4.42 -2.62
N GLY A 225 10.69 4.02 -3.80
CA GLY A 225 9.63 3.03 -4.00
C GLY A 225 8.28 3.60 -4.41
N PHE A 226 8.18 4.91 -4.69
CA PHE A 226 6.93 5.54 -5.08
C PHE A 226 6.34 4.93 -6.36
N SER A 227 7.20 4.64 -7.33
CA SER A 227 6.85 3.94 -8.58
C SER A 227 6.19 2.57 -8.40
N MET A 228 6.43 1.91 -7.25
CA MET A 228 5.87 0.60 -6.96
C MET A 228 4.34 0.64 -6.75
N TYR A 229 3.75 1.80 -6.51
CA TYR A 229 2.28 1.93 -6.50
C TYR A 229 1.65 1.85 -7.89
N VAL A 230 2.42 2.13 -8.95
CA VAL A 230 1.93 2.10 -10.34
C VAL A 230 2.27 0.78 -11.01
N ALA A 231 3.46 0.23 -10.76
CA ALA A 231 3.99 -0.91 -11.51
C ALA A 231 3.03 -2.13 -11.62
N PRO A 232 2.31 -2.55 -10.55
CA PRO A 232 1.35 -3.64 -10.66
C PRO A 232 0.13 -3.31 -11.54
N LEU A 233 -0.27 -2.03 -11.58
CA LEU A 233 -1.41 -1.57 -12.39
C LEU A 233 -1.13 -1.67 -13.89
N CYS A 234 0.14 -1.65 -14.30
CA CYS A 234 0.54 -1.79 -15.71
C CYS A 234 0.17 -3.17 -16.29
N PHE A 235 -0.01 -4.20 -15.45
CA PHE A 235 -0.54 -5.50 -15.90
C PHE A 235 -2.04 -5.47 -16.20
N LEU A 236 -2.77 -4.48 -15.68
CA LEU A 236 -4.23 -4.37 -15.82
C LEU A 236 -4.63 -3.35 -16.90
N TYR A 237 -3.89 -2.25 -17.02
CA TYR A 237 -4.25 -1.11 -17.87
C TYR A 237 -3.14 -0.76 -18.85
N HIS A 238 -3.42 -0.98 -20.13
CA HIS A 238 -2.49 -0.73 -21.24
C HIS A 238 -2.64 0.66 -21.86
N GLU A 239 -3.74 1.34 -21.58
CA GLU A 239 -3.99 2.72 -22.01
C GLU A 239 -3.47 3.70 -20.95
N PRO A 240 -2.45 4.54 -21.25
CA PRO A 240 -1.82 5.41 -20.26
C PRO A 240 -2.80 6.37 -19.57
N SER A 241 -3.80 6.89 -20.28
CA SER A 241 -4.83 7.77 -19.71
C SER A 241 -5.69 7.07 -18.66
N LYS A 242 -6.12 5.82 -18.92
CA LYS A 242 -6.90 5.02 -17.97
C LYS A 242 -6.02 4.57 -16.80
N LEU A 243 -4.80 4.11 -17.07
CA LEU A 243 -3.82 3.75 -16.04
C LEU A 243 -3.55 4.92 -15.10
N TYR A 244 -3.38 6.13 -15.66
CA TYR A 244 -3.20 7.36 -14.90
C TYR A 244 -4.37 7.64 -13.95
N GLN A 245 -5.61 7.58 -14.45
CA GLN A 245 -6.81 7.80 -13.65
C GLN A 245 -6.92 6.80 -12.49
N ILE A 246 -6.70 5.51 -12.79
CA ILE A 246 -6.73 4.44 -11.77
C ILE A 246 -5.70 4.72 -10.68
N PHE A 247 -4.47 5.05 -11.07
CA PHE A 247 -3.42 5.38 -10.12
C PHE A 247 -3.78 6.61 -9.28
N ARG A 248 -4.26 7.69 -9.90
CA ARG A 248 -4.66 8.91 -9.20
C ARG A 248 -5.70 8.61 -8.12
N GLU A 249 -6.77 7.89 -8.46
CA GLU A 249 -7.84 7.54 -7.51
C GLU A 249 -7.35 6.59 -6.41
N MET A 250 -6.57 5.57 -6.76
CA MET A 250 -5.95 4.67 -5.77
C MET A 250 -5.06 5.44 -4.78
N TYR A 251 -4.29 6.41 -5.30
CA TYR A 251 -3.41 7.22 -4.49
C TYR A 251 -4.18 8.12 -3.52
N VAL A 252 -5.13 8.93 -4.01
CA VAL A 252 -5.83 9.92 -3.18
C VAL A 252 -6.83 9.29 -2.20
N ARG A 253 -7.29 8.06 -2.43
CA ARG A 253 -8.17 7.33 -1.51
C ARG A 253 -7.38 6.50 -0.49
N PHE A 254 -6.29 5.87 -0.93
CA PHE A 254 -5.56 4.87 -0.14
C PHE A 254 -4.09 5.23 0.05
N PHE A 255 -3.27 5.22 -1.01
CA PHE A 255 -1.81 5.15 -0.85
C PHE A 255 -1.19 6.37 -0.17
N PHE A 256 -1.80 7.56 -0.26
CA PHE A 256 -1.31 8.73 0.46
C PHE A 256 -1.21 8.51 1.98
N ARG A 257 -2.05 7.63 2.54
CA ARG A 257 -2.10 7.29 3.97
C ARG A 257 -0.89 6.47 4.42
N LEU A 258 -0.20 5.81 3.48
CA LEU A 258 0.97 4.97 3.76
C LEU A 258 2.25 5.80 3.99
N HIS A 259 2.21 7.08 3.64
CA HIS A 259 3.33 8.00 3.83
C HIS A 259 2.89 9.39 4.34
N SER A 260 1.73 9.44 5.00
CA SER A 260 1.23 10.61 5.71
C SER A 260 1.00 10.26 7.18
N ILE A 261 1.53 11.09 8.08
CA ILE A 261 1.36 10.91 9.53
C ILE A 261 -0.04 11.40 9.91
N SER A 262 -0.89 10.49 10.38
CA SER A 262 -2.25 10.79 10.83
C SER A 262 -2.70 9.75 11.86
N SER A 263 -3.79 10.05 12.58
CA SER A 263 -4.45 9.11 13.51
C SER A 263 -5.51 8.22 12.83
N HIS A 264 -5.57 8.21 11.50
CA HIS A 264 -6.55 7.42 10.76
C HIS A 264 -6.27 5.91 10.93
N PRO A 265 -7.28 5.01 11.06
CA PRO A 265 -7.05 3.56 11.20
C PRO A 265 -6.25 2.94 10.04
N SER A 266 -6.56 3.33 8.81
CA SER A 266 -5.79 2.97 7.60
C SER A 266 -4.50 3.77 7.39
N GLY A 267 -4.10 4.62 8.34
CA GLY A 267 -2.87 5.43 8.27
C GLY A 267 -1.66 4.65 8.74
N ILE A 268 -0.48 4.92 8.18
CA ILE A 268 0.75 4.13 8.44
C ILE A 268 1.09 3.96 9.92
N VAL A 269 0.85 4.97 10.76
CA VAL A 269 1.08 4.89 12.22
C VAL A 269 0.18 3.82 12.86
N SER A 270 -1.11 3.84 12.55
CA SER A 270 -2.08 2.87 13.02
C SER A 270 -1.80 1.46 12.47
N LEU A 271 -1.37 1.34 11.21
CA LEU A 271 -0.96 0.05 10.64
C LEU A 271 0.26 -0.55 11.35
N CYS A 272 1.25 0.27 11.70
CA CYS A 272 2.40 -0.17 12.48
C CYS A 272 1.98 -0.67 13.87
N LEU A 273 1.14 0.10 14.57
CA LEU A 273 0.60 -0.27 15.88
C LEU A 273 -0.24 -1.55 15.81
N LEU A 274 -1.08 -1.69 14.78
CA LEU A 274 -1.89 -2.88 14.54
C LEU A 274 -1.01 -4.11 14.35
N PHE A 275 0.00 -4.03 13.47
CA PHE A 275 0.97 -5.11 13.26
C PHE A 275 1.68 -5.51 14.55
N GLU A 276 2.20 -4.55 15.32
CA GLU A 276 2.89 -4.83 16.58
C GLU A 276 1.97 -5.45 17.62
N THR A 277 0.73 -4.96 17.72
CA THR A 277 -0.29 -5.47 18.65
C THR A 277 -0.67 -6.90 18.31
N LEU A 278 -0.86 -7.21 17.03
CA LEU A 278 -1.16 -8.56 16.55
C LEU A 278 -0.01 -9.53 16.88
N LEU A 279 1.24 -9.18 16.60
CA LEU A 279 2.37 -10.05 16.94
C LEU A 279 2.55 -10.25 18.45
N GLN A 280 2.43 -9.18 19.24
CA GLN A 280 2.57 -9.29 20.70
C GLN A 280 1.45 -10.13 21.32
N THR A 281 0.24 -10.09 20.75
CA THR A 281 -0.90 -10.85 21.25
C THR A 281 -0.83 -12.32 20.85
N HIS A 282 -0.52 -12.63 19.58
CA HIS A 282 -0.59 -14.00 19.05
C HIS A 282 0.74 -14.75 19.11
N LEU A 283 1.86 -14.05 19.04
CA LEU A 283 3.19 -14.63 18.97
C LEU A 283 4.14 -13.93 19.97
N PRO A 284 3.77 -13.81 21.26
CA PRO A 284 4.57 -13.07 22.23
C PRO A 284 5.99 -13.59 22.35
N GLN A 285 6.19 -14.92 22.38
CA GLN A 285 7.51 -15.54 22.48
C GLN A 285 8.40 -15.19 21.30
N LEU A 286 7.85 -15.22 20.08
CA LEU A 286 8.56 -14.82 18.87
C LEU A 286 8.92 -13.34 18.91
N PHE A 287 7.98 -12.48 19.31
CA PHE A 287 8.21 -11.05 19.42
C PHE A 287 9.36 -10.74 20.40
N TYR A 288 9.36 -11.36 21.58
CA TYR A 288 10.43 -11.22 22.57
C TYR A 288 11.77 -11.73 22.04
N HIS A 289 11.79 -12.93 21.47
CA HIS A 289 13.00 -13.52 20.90
C HIS A 289 13.64 -12.62 19.83
N LEU A 290 12.85 -12.19 18.85
CA LEU A 290 13.31 -11.32 17.77
C LEU A 290 13.84 -9.98 18.31
N ARG A 291 13.18 -9.42 19.33
CA ARG A 291 13.67 -8.22 20.00
C ARG A 291 15.01 -8.45 20.70
N GLU A 292 15.20 -9.56 21.41
CA GLU A 292 16.45 -9.88 22.14
C GLU A 292 17.66 -9.96 21.19
N ILE A 293 17.47 -10.51 19.99
CA ILE A 293 18.52 -10.60 18.97
C ILE A 293 18.65 -9.32 18.12
N GLY A 294 17.96 -8.24 18.49
CA GLY A 294 17.97 -6.94 17.79
C GLY A 294 17.14 -6.89 16.49
N ALA A 295 16.40 -7.95 16.18
CA ALA A 295 15.57 -8.09 14.99
C ALA A 295 14.14 -7.55 15.20
N GLN A 296 14.01 -6.28 15.58
CA GLN A 296 12.70 -5.68 15.87
C GLN A 296 11.71 -5.86 14.69
N PRO A 297 10.59 -6.60 14.86
CA PRO A 297 9.75 -7.04 13.74
C PRO A 297 9.30 -5.93 12.81
N LEU A 298 8.91 -4.76 13.37
CA LEU A 298 8.44 -3.64 12.58
C LEU A 298 9.52 -3.08 11.64
N ARG A 299 10.80 -3.11 12.01
CA ARG A 299 11.88 -2.66 11.11
C ARG A 299 11.96 -3.48 9.83
N ILE A 300 11.59 -4.74 9.90
CA ILE A 300 11.59 -5.66 8.76
C ILE A 300 10.32 -5.46 7.92
N SER A 301 9.15 -5.40 8.55
CA SER A 301 7.85 -5.36 7.86
C SER A 301 7.44 -3.98 7.35
N PHE A 302 8.00 -2.90 7.91
CA PHE A 302 7.61 -1.53 7.57
C PHE A 302 7.67 -1.25 6.06
N LYS A 303 8.75 -1.69 5.41
CA LYS A 303 8.96 -1.52 3.96
C LYS A 303 7.91 -2.23 3.12
N TRP A 304 7.32 -3.32 3.61
CA TRP A 304 6.23 -4.03 2.95
C TRP A 304 4.95 -3.21 3.03
N MET A 305 4.59 -2.74 4.23
CA MET A 305 3.36 -1.96 4.44
C MET A 305 3.38 -0.62 3.70
N VAL A 306 4.50 0.13 3.74
CA VAL A 306 4.61 1.40 3.02
C VAL A 306 4.45 1.20 1.52
N ARG A 307 4.97 0.12 0.93
CA ARG A 307 4.81 -0.17 -0.51
C ARG A 307 3.55 -0.96 -0.84
N ALA A 308 2.62 -1.13 0.11
CA ALA A 308 1.44 -1.98 -0.03
C ALA A 308 1.78 -3.39 -0.60
N PHE A 309 2.93 -3.94 -0.19
CA PHE A 309 3.55 -5.20 -0.62
C PHE A 309 4.01 -5.29 -2.09
N SER A 310 3.93 -4.20 -2.85
CA SER A 310 4.44 -4.14 -4.22
C SER A 310 5.97 -4.29 -4.26
N GLY A 311 6.46 -5.15 -5.16
CA GLY A 311 7.87 -5.56 -5.26
C GLY A 311 8.33 -6.54 -4.19
N TYR A 312 7.40 -7.13 -3.44
CA TYR A 312 7.69 -8.19 -2.48
C TYR A 312 6.90 -9.47 -2.76
N LEU A 313 5.61 -9.33 -3.07
CA LEU A 313 4.76 -10.45 -3.47
C LEU A 313 4.82 -10.66 -4.99
N ALA A 314 4.54 -11.90 -5.42
CA ALA A 314 4.21 -12.14 -6.82
C ALA A 314 2.97 -11.32 -7.23
N THR A 315 2.95 -10.81 -8.46
CA THR A 315 1.92 -9.87 -8.92
C THR A 315 0.50 -10.43 -8.81
N ASP A 316 0.27 -11.71 -9.10
CA ASP A 316 -1.04 -12.36 -8.94
C ASP A 316 -1.52 -12.30 -7.48
N GLN A 317 -0.62 -12.56 -6.53
CA GLN A 317 -0.92 -12.52 -5.10
C GLN A 317 -1.11 -11.08 -4.59
N LEU A 318 -0.34 -10.14 -5.12
CA LEU A 318 -0.49 -8.71 -4.83
C LEU A 318 -1.84 -8.16 -5.29
N LEU A 319 -2.29 -8.54 -6.49
CA LEU A 319 -3.58 -8.12 -7.02
C LEU A 319 -4.75 -8.68 -6.19
N LEU A 320 -4.62 -9.90 -5.68
CA LEU A 320 -5.57 -10.45 -4.71
C LEU A 320 -5.60 -9.61 -3.41
N LEU A 321 -4.46 -9.16 -2.91
CA LEU A 321 -4.42 -8.26 -1.74
C LEU A 321 -5.13 -6.94 -2.03
N TRP A 322 -4.88 -6.35 -3.20
CA TRP A 322 -5.46 -5.06 -3.59
C TRP A 322 -6.95 -5.15 -3.92
N ASP A 323 -7.45 -6.31 -4.38
CA ASP A 323 -8.90 -6.59 -4.46
C ASP A 323 -9.54 -6.36 -3.08
N ARG A 324 -8.87 -6.76 -1.98
CA ARG A 324 -9.40 -6.60 -0.61
C ARG A 324 -9.25 -5.18 -0.09
N ILE A 325 -8.20 -4.45 -0.48
CA ILE A 325 -8.10 -3.01 -0.17
C ILE A 325 -9.31 -2.26 -0.74
N LEU A 326 -9.62 -2.51 -2.02
CA LEU A 326 -10.77 -1.90 -2.69
C LEU A 326 -12.10 -2.39 -2.11
N GLY A 327 -12.23 -3.70 -1.88
CA GLY A 327 -13.47 -4.32 -1.41
C GLY A 327 -13.87 -3.92 0.01
N TYR A 328 -12.89 -3.81 0.91
CA TYR A 328 -13.10 -3.38 2.29
C TYR A 328 -12.94 -1.88 2.49
N ASN A 329 -12.45 -1.16 1.48
CA ASN A 329 -12.11 0.26 1.58
C ASN A 329 -11.16 0.55 2.77
N SER A 330 -10.22 -0.36 3.04
CA SER A 330 -9.30 -0.27 4.19
C SER A 330 -7.90 -0.78 3.84
N LEU A 331 -6.89 -0.21 4.50
CA LEU A 331 -5.49 -0.64 4.40
C LEU A 331 -5.07 -1.52 5.59
N GLU A 332 -5.94 -1.76 6.57
CA GLU A 332 -5.63 -2.56 7.75
C GLU A 332 -5.22 -3.99 7.41
N ILE A 333 -5.70 -4.52 6.28
CA ILE A 333 -5.32 -5.84 5.76
C ILE A 333 -3.81 -5.96 5.49
N LEU A 334 -3.10 -4.84 5.25
CA LEU A 334 -1.65 -4.84 5.09
C LEU A 334 -0.92 -5.23 6.37
N ALA A 335 -1.38 -4.72 7.52
CA ALA A 335 -0.81 -5.06 8.82
C ALA A 335 -1.13 -6.50 9.22
N VAL A 336 -2.34 -6.96 8.90
CA VAL A 336 -2.77 -8.37 9.08
C VAL A 336 -1.88 -9.30 8.27
N LEU A 337 -1.66 -9.01 6.97
CA LEU A 337 -0.78 -9.83 6.13
C LEU A 337 0.65 -9.83 6.66
N ALA A 338 1.18 -8.69 7.08
CA ALA A 338 2.51 -8.61 7.68
C ALA A 338 2.62 -9.52 8.91
N ALA A 339 1.63 -9.51 9.81
CA ALA A 339 1.62 -10.39 10.98
C ALA A 339 1.48 -11.88 10.58
N ALA A 340 0.64 -12.18 9.59
CA ALA A 340 0.44 -13.54 9.06
C ALA A 340 1.73 -14.14 8.45
N VAL A 341 2.54 -13.32 7.78
CA VAL A 341 3.86 -13.74 7.24
C VAL A 341 4.79 -14.18 8.37
N PHE A 342 4.86 -13.39 9.46
CA PHE A 342 5.66 -13.74 10.64
C PHE A 342 5.13 -15.00 11.33
N ALA A 343 3.81 -15.14 11.45
CA ALA A 343 3.18 -16.36 11.98
C ALA A 343 3.53 -17.60 11.16
N PHE A 344 3.47 -17.50 9.84
CA PHE A 344 3.79 -18.59 8.93
C PHE A 344 5.26 -19.02 9.01
N ARG A 345 6.17 -18.07 9.21
CA ARG A 345 7.62 -18.34 9.35
C ARG A 345 8.06 -18.50 10.81
N ALA A 346 7.13 -18.57 11.77
CA ALA A 346 7.44 -18.48 13.19
C ALA A 346 8.44 -19.56 13.67
N VAL A 347 8.29 -20.80 13.22
CA VAL A 347 9.21 -21.90 13.59
C VAL A 347 10.65 -21.57 13.19
N ASN A 348 10.86 -21.20 11.92
CA ASN A 348 12.19 -20.83 11.43
C ASN A 348 12.73 -19.57 12.13
N LEU A 349 11.86 -18.60 12.40
CA LEU A 349 12.26 -17.37 13.08
C LEU A 349 12.62 -17.56 14.56
N MET A 350 12.10 -18.60 15.23
CA MET A 350 12.50 -18.94 16.60
C MET A 350 13.91 -19.57 16.68
N GLU A 351 14.45 -20.04 15.55
CA GLU A 351 15.78 -20.65 15.47
C GLU A 351 16.88 -19.66 15.09
N VAL A 352 16.52 -18.44 14.66
CA VAL A 352 17.50 -17.44 14.25
C VAL A 352 18.18 -16.80 15.47
N THR A 353 19.41 -16.33 15.30
CA THR A 353 20.20 -15.73 16.40
C THR A 353 20.72 -14.34 16.08
N SER A 354 20.33 -13.77 14.93
CA SER A 354 20.72 -12.43 14.51
C SER A 354 19.68 -11.78 13.60
N LEU A 355 19.71 -10.45 13.51
CA LEU A 355 18.90 -9.68 12.57
C LEU A 355 19.07 -10.15 11.12
N ALA A 356 20.30 -10.37 10.67
CA ALA A 356 20.56 -10.79 9.29
C ALA A 356 19.92 -12.17 8.97
N ALA A 357 19.92 -13.09 9.92
CA ALA A 357 19.27 -14.39 9.76
C ALA A 357 17.73 -14.24 9.73
N ALA A 358 17.15 -13.39 10.58
CA ALA A 358 15.71 -13.09 10.54
C ALA A 358 15.31 -12.44 9.20
N GLU A 359 16.10 -11.48 8.72
CA GLU A 359 15.89 -10.84 7.41
C GLU A 359 16.00 -11.86 6.27
N ALA A 360 16.92 -12.83 6.35
CA ALA A 360 17.05 -13.89 5.34
C ALA A 360 15.83 -14.81 5.30
N VAL A 361 15.30 -15.21 6.47
CA VAL A 361 14.06 -16.02 6.56
C VAL A 361 12.85 -15.28 5.95
N LEU A 362 12.86 -13.96 5.99
CA LEU A 362 11.79 -13.08 5.52
C LEU A 362 12.11 -12.35 4.21
N ALA A 363 13.20 -12.73 3.53
CA ALA A 363 13.68 -12.01 2.36
C ALA A 363 12.77 -12.22 1.15
N ASP A 364 12.36 -13.48 0.93
CA ASP A 364 11.54 -13.88 -0.20
C ASP A 364 10.07 -14.11 0.20
N LEU A 365 9.23 -13.20 -0.25
CA LEU A 365 7.77 -13.25 -0.08
C LEU A 365 7.06 -13.64 -1.38
N SER A 366 7.79 -13.80 -2.49
CA SER A 366 7.21 -14.04 -3.83
C SER A 366 6.47 -15.36 -3.92
N THR A 367 6.89 -16.36 -3.12
CA THR A 367 6.28 -17.69 -3.09
C THR A 367 5.05 -17.79 -2.19
N LEU A 368 4.71 -16.74 -1.44
CA LEU A 368 3.64 -16.79 -0.45
C LEU A 368 2.26 -16.73 -1.11
N LYS A 369 1.33 -17.54 -0.60
CA LYS A 369 -0.08 -17.48 -0.99
C LYS A 369 -0.82 -16.58 -0.01
N VAL A 370 -1.21 -15.40 -0.47
CA VAL A 370 -1.76 -14.33 0.38
C VAL A 370 -3.06 -14.75 1.03
N MET A 371 -3.99 -15.32 0.25
CA MET A 371 -5.32 -15.62 0.77
C MET A 371 -5.32 -16.70 1.85
N PRO A 372 -4.67 -17.87 1.66
CA PRO A 372 -4.52 -18.85 2.73
C PRO A 372 -3.90 -18.27 4.00
N LEU A 373 -2.86 -17.42 3.88
CA LEU A 373 -2.21 -16.81 5.04
C LEU A 373 -3.16 -15.92 5.83
N LEU A 374 -3.91 -15.06 5.14
CA LEU A 374 -4.90 -14.18 5.77
C LEU A 374 -6.00 -14.99 6.47
N GLN A 375 -6.54 -16.01 5.80
CA GLN A 375 -7.60 -16.86 6.38
C GLN A 375 -7.10 -17.63 7.61
N ILE A 376 -5.90 -18.21 7.55
CA ILE A 376 -5.33 -18.97 8.66
C ILE A 376 -5.08 -18.05 9.87
N PHE A 377 -4.44 -16.91 9.63
CA PHE A 377 -4.09 -15.98 10.70
C PHE A 377 -5.31 -15.33 11.36
N LEU A 378 -6.32 -14.97 10.57
CA LEU A 378 -7.54 -14.40 11.13
C LEU A 378 -8.44 -15.47 11.74
N PHE A 379 -8.72 -16.57 11.05
CA PHE A 379 -9.85 -17.46 11.39
C PHE A 379 -9.45 -18.85 11.90
N ALA A 380 -8.25 -19.35 11.62
CA ALA A 380 -7.84 -20.71 12.02
C ALA A 380 -7.03 -20.75 13.32
N THR A 381 -6.33 -19.67 13.70
CA THR A 381 -5.64 -19.62 14.98
C THR A 381 -6.67 -19.55 16.11
N VAL A 382 -6.79 -20.64 16.87
CA VAL A 382 -7.53 -20.67 18.13
C VAL A 382 -6.80 -19.73 19.09
N THR A 383 -7.45 -18.62 19.44
CA THR A 383 -7.01 -17.67 20.46
C THR A 383 -6.97 -18.30 21.84
#